data_AF-A0A0Q8C4H6-F1
#
_entry.id   AF-A0A0Q8C4H6-F1
#
_cell.length_a   1.000
_cell.length_b   1.000
_cell.length_c   1.000
_cell.angle_alpha   90.00
_cell.angle_beta   90.00
_cell.angle_gamma   90.00
#
_symmetry.space_group_name_H-M   'P 1'
#
loop_
_entity.id
_entity.type
_entity.pdbx_description
1 polymer ?
#
loop_
_entity_poly.entity_id
_entity_poly.type
_entity_poly.pdbx_seq_one_letter_code
_entity_poly.pdbx_strand_id
1 'polypeptide(L)'
;MPRSSSTFPRAIAAIAVTAASVAILAACSGPVAIAEKTESAPKAKTSAEIPAPVQEASKADTAPASAALSAPVQAQIDYALTYWQDYNEAEFGVLGDNDCVNFASQTLLARGWVQDDEWFHSDDVYASSASWRSSTSFRDWLETRPDLATALDDSQRDQVSVGDIVQFDWDQSGDRDHTGVVTRVTHEDGGTQVYFAGHTLDSDYRSVDTAITEDHPGGAVYYWHIAS
;
A
#
# COMPACT_ATOMS: atom_id res chain seq x y z
N MET A 1 39.80 -51.58 1.84
CA MET A 1 38.85 -52.32 2.70
C MET A 1 39.37 -52.24 4.14
N PRO A 2 38.53 -52.09 5.18
CA PRO A 2 37.10 -51.80 5.23
C PRO A 2 36.78 -50.36 5.67
N ARG A 3 35.58 -49.89 5.29
CA ARG A 3 34.90 -48.69 5.80
C ARG A 3 34.22 -49.05 7.13
N SER A 4 34.34 -48.20 8.15
CA SER A 4 33.51 -48.30 9.35
C SER A 4 32.45 -47.20 9.30
N SER A 5 31.21 -47.65 9.20
CA SER A 5 29.97 -46.88 9.16
C SER A 5 29.43 -46.73 10.58
N SER A 6 29.34 -45.50 11.09
CA SER A 6 28.56 -45.20 12.29
C SER A 6 27.24 -44.55 11.89
N THR A 7 26.19 -45.35 11.99
CA THR A 7 24.78 -44.97 11.96
C THR A 7 24.39 -44.29 13.27
N PHE A 8 23.90 -43.05 13.22
CA PHE A 8 23.18 -42.42 14.32
C PHE A 8 21.66 -42.56 14.09
N PRO A 9 20.88 -43.03 15.07
CA PRO A 9 19.43 -43.12 14.91
C PRO A 9 18.79 -41.74 15.12
N ARG A 10 17.88 -41.38 14.20
CA ARG A 10 16.95 -40.25 14.31
C ARG A 10 15.89 -40.58 15.36
N ALA A 11 15.81 -39.78 16.43
CA ALA A 11 14.68 -39.81 17.35
C ALA A 11 13.54 -38.97 16.76
N ILE A 12 12.43 -39.63 16.46
CA ILE A 12 11.17 -39.01 16.04
C ILE A 12 10.39 -38.70 17.33
N ALA A 13 10.27 -37.43 17.69
CA ALA A 13 9.38 -36.99 18.76
C ALA A 13 7.98 -36.77 18.17
N ALA A 14 7.07 -37.70 18.45
CA ALA A 14 5.65 -37.55 18.19
C ALA A 14 5.03 -36.65 19.26
N ILE A 15 4.58 -35.45 18.87
CA ILE A 15 3.78 -34.57 19.73
C ILE A 15 2.31 -34.96 19.55
N ALA A 16 1.73 -35.52 20.60
CA ALA A 16 0.30 -35.82 20.66
C ALA A 16 -0.49 -34.54 20.92
N VAL A 17 -1.37 -34.17 20.00
CA VAL A 17 -2.33 -33.07 20.15
C VAL A 17 -3.57 -33.64 20.83
N THR A 18 -3.83 -33.25 22.09
CA THR A 18 -5.10 -33.49 22.76
C THR A 18 -6.06 -32.37 22.43
N ALA A 19 -7.12 -32.69 21.67
CA ALA A 19 -8.25 -31.81 21.43
C ALA A 19 -9.09 -31.65 22.70
N ALA A 20 -9.25 -30.42 23.17
CA ALA A 20 -10.21 -30.06 24.21
C ALA A 20 -11.41 -29.37 23.56
N SER A 21 -12.56 -30.05 23.56
CA SER A 21 -13.83 -29.54 23.07
C SER A 21 -14.43 -28.56 24.07
N VAL A 22 -14.65 -27.31 23.67
CA VAL A 22 -15.47 -26.35 24.43
C VAL A 22 -16.85 -26.28 23.78
N ALA A 23 -17.86 -26.78 24.49
CA ALA A 23 -19.26 -26.60 24.15
C ALA A 23 -19.73 -25.23 24.65
N ILE A 24 -20.15 -24.35 23.75
CA ILE A 24 -20.79 -23.07 24.10
C ILE A 24 -22.30 -23.26 23.96
N LEU A 25 -23.02 -23.02 25.06
CA LEU A 25 -24.47 -23.07 25.13
C LEU A 25 -25.10 -21.92 24.31
N ALA A 26 -26.10 -22.29 23.52
CA ALA A 26 -27.02 -21.38 22.86
C ALA A 26 -27.88 -20.62 23.89
N ALA A 27 -27.88 -19.30 23.81
CA ALA A 27 -28.87 -18.44 24.45
C ALA A 27 -29.74 -17.80 23.37
N CYS A 28 -31.03 -18.16 23.37
CA CYS A 28 -32.06 -17.57 22.53
C CYS A 28 -32.36 -16.14 23.03
N SER A 29 -32.30 -15.15 22.15
CA SER A 29 -32.96 -13.85 22.32
C SER A 29 -33.22 -13.27 20.92
N GLY A 30 -34.49 -13.14 20.56
CA GLY A 30 -34.93 -12.88 19.19
C GLY A 30 -34.77 -11.42 18.73
N PRO A 31 -34.85 -11.15 17.42
CA PRO A 31 -34.89 -9.79 16.90
C PRO A 31 -36.33 -9.24 16.84
N VAL A 32 -36.54 -8.12 17.53
CA VAL A 32 -37.66 -7.20 17.31
C VAL A 32 -37.39 -6.45 16.01
N ALA A 33 -38.29 -6.60 15.02
CA ALA A 33 -38.27 -5.80 13.80
C ALA A 33 -38.73 -4.37 14.11
N ILE A 34 -37.86 -3.39 13.86
CA ILE A 34 -38.24 -1.97 13.81
C ILE A 34 -38.17 -1.57 12.34
N ALA A 35 -39.34 -1.28 11.78
CA ALA A 35 -39.50 -0.66 10.49
C ALA A 35 -39.17 0.83 10.61
N GLU A 36 -38.26 1.33 9.79
CA GLU A 36 -38.05 2.77 9.64
C GLU A 36 -38.37 3.20 8.21
N LYS A 37 -39.34 4.12 8.16
CA LYS A 37 -40.01 4.68 6.99
C LYS A 37 -39.23 5.91 6.55
N THR A 38 -38.55 5.86 5.41
CA THR A 38 -37.97 7.06 4.78
C THR A 38 -38.95 7.65 3.77
N GLU A 39 -39.50 8.80 4.13
CA GLU A 39 -40.42 9.61 3.33
C GLU A 39 -39.60 10.65 2.54
N SER A 40 -39.63 10.52 1.21
CA SER A 40 -39.03 11.45 0.25
C SER A 40 -40.00 12.56 -0.13
N ALA A 41 -39.59 13.82 -0.04
CA ALA A 41 -40.28 14.97 -0.64
C ALA A 41 -39.29 16.16 -0.84
N PRO A 42 -39.60 17.21 -1.65
CA PRO A 42 -39.00 17.40 -2.96
C PRO A 42 -38.20 18.70 -3.13
N LYS A 43 -37.43 18.76 -4.24
CA LYS A 43 -36.78 19.96 -4.78
C LYS A 43 -37.79 21.05 -5.17
N ALA A 44 -37.53 22.30 -4.76
CA ALA A 44 -38.13 23.51 -5.32
C ALA A 44 -37.01 24.53 -5.61
N LYS A 45 -36.74 24.80 -6.89
CA LYS A 45 -37.08 26.01 -7.68
C LYS A 45 -36.36 27.29 -7.24
N THR A 46 -35.56 27.87 -8.15
CA THR A 46 -35.87 29.14 -8.84
C THR A 46 -34.62 29.79 -9.41
N SER A 47 -34.73 30.15 -10.69
CA SER A 47 -33.85 31.03 -11.46
C SER A 47 -34.04 32.48 -11.03
N ALA A 48 -32.95 33.20 -10.74
CA ALA A 48 -32.92 34.66 -10.77
C ALA A 48 -31.49 35.15 -11.04
N GLU A 49 -31.31 35.65 -12.24
CA GLU A 49 -30.13 36.32 -12.78
C GLU A 49 -30.06 37.76 -12.20
N ILE A 50 -28.91 38.15 -11.67
CA ILE A 50 -28.60 39.54 -11.26
C ILE A 50 -27.18 39.87 -11.76
N PRO A 51 -26.93 41.08 -12.32
CA PRO A 51 -25.83 41.33 -13.23
C PRO A 51 -24.48 41.47 -12.52
N ALA A 52 -23.42 41.08 -13.23
CA ALA A 52 -22.03 41.18 -12.79
C ALA A 52 -21.59 42.63 -12.51
N PRO A 53 -20.89 42.90 -11.39
CA PRO A 53 -20.04 44.07 -11.30
C PRO A 53 -18.69 43.76 -11.99
N VAL A 54 -18.32 44.63 -12.92
CA VAL A 54 -16.96 44.73 -13.46
C VAL A 54 -15.97 44.89 -12.30
N GLN A 55 -15.04 43.94 -12.17
CA GLN A 55 -13.81 44.14 -11.42
C GLN A 55 -12.62 44.08 -12.37
N GLU A 56 -11.94 45.21 -12.35
CA GLU A 56 -10.68 45.55 -12.96
C GLU A 56 -9.56 44.60 -12.50
N ALA A 57 -8.54 44.47 -13.34
CA ALA A 57 -7.50 43.45 -13.28
C ALA A 57 -6.83 43.32 -11.90
N SER A 58 -6.74 42.09 -11.41
CA SER A 58 -5.63 41.65 -10.56
C SER A 58 -4.86 40.58 -11.33
N LYS A 59 -3.58 40.84 -11.60
CA LYS A 59 -2.64 39.81 -12.02
C LYS A 59 -2.61 38.77 -10.90
N ALA A 60 -3.29 37.65 -11.10
CA ALA A 60 -3.09 36.48 -10.28
C ALA A 60 -1.64 36.06 -10.49
N ASP A 61 -0.85 36.18 -9.43
CA ASP A 61 0.44 35.54 -9.31
C ASP A 61 0.21 34.07 -9.58
N THR A 62 0.74 33.59 -10.71
CA THR A 62 0.56 32.21 -11.12
C THR A 62 1.44 31.38 -10.22
N ALA A 63 0.87 30.89 -9.11
CA ALA A 63 1.43 29.73 -8.43
C ALA A 63 1.74 28.68 -9.50
N PRO A 64 2.95 28.10 -9.54
CA PRO A 64 3.28 27.12 -10.56
C PRO A 64 2.24 26.00 -10.48
N ALA A 65 1.51 25.79 -11.57
CA ALA A 65 0.68 24.62 -11.72
C ALA A 65 1.54 23.40 -11.37
N SER A 66 1.08 22.54 -10.46
CA SER A 66 1.79 21.29 -10.19
C SER A 66 2.06 20.62 -11.52
N ALA A 67 3.31 20.31 -11.81
CA ALA A 67 3.67 19.65 -13.07
C ALA A 67 2.77 18.41 -13.22
N ALA A 68 2.14 18.26 -14.39
CA ALA A 68 1.34 17.07 -14.65
C ALA A 68 2.24 15.83 -14.54
N LEU A 69 1.72 14.76 -13.94
CA LEU A 69 2.43 13.48 -13.83
C LEU A 69 2.76 12.96 -15.24
N SER A 70 3.89 12.25 -15.37
CA SER A 70 4.18 11.52 -16.60
C SER A 70 3.11 10.43 -16.81
N ALA A 71 2.89 10.01 -18.05
CA ALA A 71 1.89 8.97 -18.33
C ALA A 71 2.14 7.65 -17.56
N PRO A 72 3.38 7.14 -17.42
CA PRO A 72 3.68 5.99 -16.56
C PRO A 72 3.27 6.19 -15.10
N VAL A 73 3.63 7.33 -14.51
CA VAL A 73 3.30 7.63 -13.12
C VAL A 73 1.79 7.80 -12.96
N GLN A 74 1.11 8.44 -13.91
CA GLN A 74 -0.34 8.55 -13.88
C GLN A 74 -1.01 7.17 -13.91
N ALA A 75 -0.56 6.25 -14.77
CA ALA A 75 -1.11 4.90 -14.84
C ALA A 75 -0.93 4.10 -13.53
N GLN A 76 0.22 4.28 -12.86
CA GLN A 76 0.48 3.72 -11.54
C GLN A 76 -0.53 4.23 -10.50
N ILE A 77 -0.72 5.55 -10.45
CA ILE A 77 -1.64 6.18 -9.48
C ILE A 77 -3.09 5.83 -9.79
N ASP A 78 -3.49 5.83 -11.06
CA ASP A 78 -4.84 5.42 -11.48
C ASP A 78 -5.14 3.99 -11.04
N TYR A 79 -4.17 3.07 -11.18
CA TYR A 79 -4.30 1.72 -10.67
C TYR A 79 -4.47 1.71 -9.15
N ALA A 80 -3.58 2.39 -8.42
CA ALA A 80 -3.63 2.44 -6.96
C ALA A 80 -5.00 2.96 -6.46
N LEU A 81 -5.49 4.08 -7.02
CA LEU A 81 -6.76 4.68 -6.65
C LEU A 81 -7.99 3.87 -7.09
N THR A 82 -7.84 2.99 -8.07
CA THR A 82 -8.91 2.06 -8.47
C THR A 82 -8.99 0.87 -7.52
N TYR A 83 -7.85 0.33 -7.09
CA TYR A 83 -7.77 -0.99 -6.46
C TYR A 83 -7.43 -0.99 -4.96
N TRP A 84 -7.20 0.17 -4.33
CA TRP A 84 -6.82 0.25 -2.90
C TRP A 84 -7.84 -0.36 -1.92
N GLN A 85 -9.11 -0.46 -2.32
CA GLN A 85 -10.19 -1.08 -1.51
C GLN A 85 -10.94 -2.18 -2.27
N ASP A 86 -11.05 -2.06 -3.60
CA ASP A 86 -11.69 -3.05 -4.45
C ASP A 86 -10.61 -3.91 -5.13
N TYR A 87 -10.11 -4.95 -4.46
CA TYR A 87 -8.91 -5.69 -4.85
C TYR A 87 -9.01 -6.34 -6.25
N ASN A 88 -7.92 -6.32 -7.04
CA ASN A 88 -7.83 -7.03 -8.32
C ASN A 88 -7.54 -8.54 -8.13
N GLU A 89 -8.35 -9.20 -7.32
CA GLU A 89 -8.12 -10.59 -6.89
C GLU A 89 -8.14 -11.59 -8.05
N ALA A 90 -9.00 -11.36 -9.05
CA ALA A 90 -9.15 -12.29 -10.17
C ALA A 90 -7.89 -12.38 -11.04
N GLU A 91 -7.10 -11.31 -11.12
CA GLU A 91 -5.87 -11.26 -11.90
C GLU A 91 -4.65 -11.58 -11.04
N PHE A 92 -4.56 -10.99 -9.85
CA PHE A 92 -3.33 -11.03 -9.06
C PHE A 92 -3.40 -11.87 -7.79
N GLY A 93 -4.58 -12.33 -7.39
CA GLY A 93 -4.81 -12.96 -6.10
C GLY A 93 -4.59 -11.99 -4.92
N VAL A 94 -4.76 -12.51 -3.70
CA VAL A 94 -4.63 -11.74 -2.45
C VAL A 94 -3.84 -12.54 -1.41
N LEU A 95 -2.89 -11.90 -0.73
CA LEU A 95 -2.03 -12.49 0.31
C LEU A 95 -2.53 -12.23 1.74
N GLY A 96 -3.82 -11.92 1.90
CA GLY A 96 -4.42 -11.58 3.19
C GLY A 96 -3.71 -10.41 3.86
N ASP A 97 -3.31 -10.58 5.12
CA ASP A 97 -2.67 -9.52 5.92
C ASP A 97 -1.28 -9.09 5.39
N ASN A 98 -0.70 -9.83 4.43
CA ASN A 98 0.61 -9.55 3.84
C ASN A 98 0.55 -9.00 2.42
N ASP A 99 -0.60 -8.46 1.99
CA ASP A 99 -0.83 -8.05 0.60
C ASP A 99 -0.14 -6.73 0.20
N CYS A 100 0.49 -6.03 1.14
CA CYS A 100 1.10 -4.72 0.94
C CYS A 100 1.98 -4.61 -0.33
N VAL A 101 2.96 -5.51 -0.50
CA VAL A 101 3.86 -5.46 -1.66
C VAL A 101 3.29 -6.14 -2.90
N ASN A 102 2.32 -7.07 -2.75
CA ASN A 102 1.60 -7.60 -3.89
C ASN A 102 0.84 -6.47 -4.60
N PHE A 103 0.11 -5.66 -3.83
CA PHE A 103 -0.54 -4.45 -4.34
C PHE A 103 0.46 -3.46 -4.95
N ALA A 104 1.53 -3.11 -4.24
CA ALA A 104 2.54 -2.19 -4.77
C ALA A 104 3.14 -2.71 -6.09
N SER A 105 3.41 -4.02 -6.19
CA SER A 105 3.94 -4.66 -7.39
C SER A 105 2.98 -4.55 -8.58
N GLN A 106 1.67 -4.69 -8.35
CA GLN A 106 0.67 -4.47 -9.39
C GLN A 106 0.68 -3.03 -9.91
N THR A 107 0.82 -2.03 -9.03
CA THR A 107 0.92 -0.64 -9.47
C THR A 107 2.16 -0.40 -10.34
N LEU A 108 3.28 -1.06 -10.03
CA LEU A 108 4.52 -0.95 -10.80
C LEU A 108 4.38 -1.62 -12.18
N LEU A 109 3.64 -2.73 -12.30
CA LEU A 109 3.25 -3.26 -13.61
C LEU A 109 2.39 -2.26 -14.39
N ALA A 110 1.41 -1.62 -13.74
CA ALA A 110 0.59 -0.59 -14.40
C ALA A 110 1.43 0.63 -14.82
N ARG A 111 2.48 0.97 -14.06
CA ARG A 111 3.50 1.97 -14.44
C ARG A 111 4.26 1.58 -15.72
N GLY A 112 4.34 0.29 -16.03
CA GLY A 112 5.04 -0.26 -17.18
C GLY A 112 6.34 -0.98 -16.85
N TRP A 113 6.59 -1.34 -15.59
CA TRP A 113 7.66 -2.28 -15.27
C TRP A 113 7.42 -3.62 -15.96
N VAL A 114 8.53 -4.24 -16.37
CA VAL A 114 8.52 -5.55 -17.00
C VAL A 114 9.03 -6.56 -15.99
N GLN A 115 8.29 -7.64 -15.80
CA GLN A 115 8.70 -8.74 -14.93
C GLN A 115 9.97 -9.41 -15.45
N ASP A 116 10.80 -9.87 -14.52
CA ASP A 116 11.99 -10.66 -14.81
C ASP A 116 12.00 -11.96 -13.99
N ASP A 117 13.11 -12.68 -13.94
CA ASP A 117 13.23 -13.94 -13.21
C ASP A 117 13.30 -13.77 -11.68
N GLU A 118 13.52 -12.55 -11.18
CA GLU A 118 13.67 -12.24 -9.76
C GLU A 118 12.48 -11.48 -9.18
N TRP A 119 11.76 -10.69 -9.99
CA TRP A 119 10.49 -10.02 -9.68
C TRP A 119 9.43 -10.37 -10.72
N PHE A 120 8.57 -11.31 -10.35
CA PHE A 120 7.45 -11.78 -11.17
C PHE A 120 6.23 -12.20 -10.35
N HIS A 121 5.08 -12.10 -11.00
CA HIS A 121 3.79 -12.69 -10.65
C HIS A 121 3.58 -14.01 -11.38
N SER A 122 2.93 -14.97 -10.72
CA SER A 122 2.49 -16.24 -11.31
C SER A 122 0.98 -16.40 -11.15
N ASP A 123 0.35 -17.26 -11.96
CA ASP A 123 -1.09 -17.55 -11.88
C ASP A 123 -1.59 -17.86 -10.45
N ASP A 124 -0.79 -18.58 -9.65
CA ASP A 124 -0.97 -18.65 -8.20
C ASP A 124 -0.08 -17.59 -7.56
N VAL A 125 -0.71 -16.62 -6.87
CA VAL A 125 0.02 -15.55 -6.18
C VAL A 125 1.08 -16.14 -5.26
N TYR A 126 0.81 -17.23 -4.53
CA TYR A 126 1.80 -17.84 -3.62
C TYR A 126 3.00 -18.48 -4.33
N ALA A 127 2.92 -18.69 -5.65
CA ALA A 127 4.01 -19.15 -6.51
C ALA A 127 4.80 -18.01 -7.17
N SER A 128 4.34 -16.75 -7.06
CA SER A 128 5.10 -15.55 -7.46
C SER A 128 6.45 -15.48 -6.74
N SER A 129 7.38 -14.71 -7.29
CA SER A 129 8.70 -14.47 -6.67
C SER A 129 8.61 -13.94 -5.23
N ALA A 130 9.68 -14.11 -4.46
CA ALA A 130 9.74 -13.56 -3.10
C ALA A 130 9.67 -12.02 -3.11
N SER A 131 10.37 -11.37 -4.05
CA SER A 131 10.37 -9.91 -4.20
C SER A 131 8.98 -9.36 -4.61
N TRP A 132 8.13 -10.15 -5.26
CA TRP A 132 6.74 -9.77 -5.53
C TRP A 132 5.85 -9.79 -4.29
N ARG A 133 6.18 -10.61 -3.28
CA ARG A 133 5.25 -10.95 -2.18
C ARG A 133 5.72 -10.59 -0.78
N SER A 134 6.99 -10.30 -0.59
CA SER A 134 7.56 -9.92 0.69
C SER A 134 8.20 -8.55 0.59
N SER A 135 7.72 -7.61 1.42
CA SER A 135 8.24 -6.24 1.49
C SER A 135 9.77 -6.22 1.69
N THR A 136 10.27 -7.06 2.60
CA THR A 136 11.70 -7.24 2.86
C THR A 136 12.44 -7.79 1.65
N SER A 137 11.89 -8.79 0.96
CA SER A 137 12.53 -9.37 -0.23
C SER A 137 12.52 -8.39 -1.42
N PHE A 138 11.48 -7.55 -1.52
CA PHE A 138 11.39 -6.48 -2.51
C PHE A 138 12.46 -5.41 -2.27
N ARG A 139 12.66 -5.00 -1.00
CA ARG A 139 13.76 -4.13 -0.59
C ARG A 139 15.11 -4.70 -1.03
N ASP A 140 15.40 -5.95 -0.64
CA ASP A 140 16.67 -6.62 -0.95
C ASP A 140 16.94 -6.67 -2.45
N TRP A 141 15.90 -6.97 -3.24
CA TRP A 141 16.02 -6.97 -4.69
C TRP A 141 16.27 -5.56 -5.25
N LEU A 142 15.55 -4.54 -4.80
CA LEU A 142 15.75 -3.15 -5.24
C LEU A 142 17.15 -2.60 -4.90
N GLU A 143 17.77 -3.03 -3.80
CA GLU A 143 19.16 -2.68 -3.48
C GLU A 143 20.16 -3.13 -4.56
N THR A 144 19.80 -4.16 -5.34
CA THR A 144 20.61 -4.64 -6.48
C THR A 144 20.25 -3.99 -7.81
N ARG A 145 19.21 -3.14 -7.85
CA ARG A 145 18.61 -2.56 -9.07
C ARG A 145 18.67 -1.03 -9.09
N PRO A 146 19.89 -0.42 -9.09
CA PRO A 146 20.04 1.03 -9.22
C PRO A 146 19.58 1.56 -10.59
N ASP A 147 19.33 0.67 -11.56
CA ASP A 147 18.69 0.99 -12.84
C ASP A 147 17.19 1.28 -12.69
N LEU A 148 16.53 0.72 -11.67
CA LEU A 148 15.09 0.87 -11.43
C LEU A 148 14.76 1.90 -10.36
N ALA A 149 15.56 1.96 -9.29
CA ALA A 149 15.24 2.80 -8.14
C ALA A 149 16.48 3.32 -7.42
N THR A 150 16.33 4.48 -6.76
CA THR A 150 17.32 5.05 -5.84
C THR A 150 16.76 5.04 -4.43
N ALA A 151 17.52 4.50 -3.47
CA ALA A 151 17.13 4.52 -2.06
C ALA A 151 17.19 5.94 -1.49
N LEU A 152 16.17 6.32 -0.72
CA LEU A 152 16.12 7.54 0.08
C LEU A 152 15.77 7.18 1.52
N ASP A 153 16.43 7.82 2.49
CA ASP A 153 15.97 7.82 3.88
C ASP A 153 15.06 9.02 4.16
N ASP A 154 14.50 9.08 5.36
CA ASP A 154 13.54 10.12 5.73
C ASP A 154 14.13 11.53 5.79
N SER A 155 15.46 11.66 5.96
CA SER A 155 16.12 12.97 5.89
C SER A 155 16.14 13.55 4.47
N GLN A 156 15.88 12.71 3.46
CA GLN A 156 15.78 13.07 2.04
C GLN A 156 14.32 13.14 1.56
N ARG A 157 13.36 13.27 2.47
CA ARG A 157 11.91 13.29 2.15
C ARG A 157 11.53 14.36 1.12
N ASP A 158 12.28 15.45 1.03
CA ASP A 158 12.09 16.51 0.04
C ASP A 158 12.34 16.08 -1.41
N GLN A 159 12.97 14.93 -1.62
CA GLN A 159 13.22 14.33 -2.94
C GLN A 159 12.14 13.30 -3.34
N VAL A 160 11.25 12.93 -2.42
CA VAL A 160 10.18 11.96 -2.68
C VAL A 160 9.18 12.55 -3.67
N SER A 161 8.78 11.74 -4.64
CA SER A 161 7.86 12.09 -5.71
C SER A 161 6.63 11.17 -5.73
N VAL A 162 5.54 11.65 -6.31
CA VAL A 162 4.36 10.81 -6.59
C VAL A 162 4.77 9.64 -7.50
N GLY A 163 4.33 8.43 -7.16
CA GLY A 163 4.71 7.19 -7.83
C GLY A 163 5.93 6.49 -7.23
N ASP A 164 6.61 7.12 -6.26
CA ASP A 164 7.65 6.44 -5.48
C ASP A 164 7.07 5.35 -4.60
N ILE A 165 7.92 4.42 -4.15
CA ILE A 165 7.53 3.40 -3.17
C ILE A 165 7.94 3.87 -1.79
N VAL A 166 7.03 3.77 -0.83
CA VAL A 166 7.32 3.96 0.59
C VAL A 166 7.43 2.58 1.25
N GLN A 167 8.44 2.41 2.10
CA GLN A 167 8.58 1.22 2.93
C GLN A 167 8.74 1.62 4.39
N PHE A 168 8.19 0.79 5.26
CA PHE A 168 8.23 1.00 6.68
C PHE A 168 8.88 -0.17 7.37
N ASP A 169 9.55 0.16 8.46
CA ASP A 169 10.03 -0.78 9.47
C ASP A 169 9.31 -0.38 10.76
N TRP A 170 8.19 -1.04 11.02
CA TRP A 170 7.26 -0.62 12.07
C TRP A 170 7.83 -0.78 13.47
N ASP A 171 8.68 -1.79 13.67
CA ASP A 171 9.22 -2.15 14.98
C ASP A 171 10.72 -1.88 15.13
N GLN A 172 11.35 -1.26 14.12
CA GLN A 172 12.79 -0.99 14.05
C GLN A 172 13.64 -2.26 14.10
N SER A 173 13.13 -3.37 13.58
CA SER A 173 13.89 -4.63 13.48
C SER A 173 15.01 -4.55 12.44
N GLY A 174 14.94 -3.59 11.52
CA GLY A 174 15.79 -3.48 10.34
C GLY A 174 15.21 -4.20 9.12
N ASP A 175 14.14 -5.00 9.28
CA ASP A 175 13.37 -5.47 8.15
C ASP A 175 12.28 -4.46 7.79
N ARG A 176 12.22 -4.09 6.51
CA ARG A 176 11.19 -3.16 6.03
C ARG A 176 9.94 -3.97 5.71
N ASP A 177 9.15 -4.24 6.74
CA ASP A 177 8.05 -5.21 6.75
C ASP A 177 6.78 -4.76 6.03
N HIS A 178 6.64 -3.46 5.72
CA HIS A 178 5.47 -2.94 5.01
C HIS A 178 5.83 -2.05 3.82
N THR A 179 5.05 -2.15 2.75
CA THR A 179 5.24 -1.38 1.50
C THR A 179 3.95 -0.69 1.09
N GLY A 180 4.05 0.56 0.65
CA GLY A 180 2.97 1.33 0.03
C GLY A 180 3.46 2.11 -1.18
N VAL A 181 2.54 2.80 -1.86
CA VAL A 181 2.82 3.60 -3.06
C VAL A 181 2.52 5.06 -2.76
N VAL A 182 3.48 5.96 -2.99
CA VAL A 182 3.31 7.39 -2.76
C VAL A 182 2.31 7.95 -3.77
N THR A 183 1.13 8.31 -3.30
CA THR A 183 0.02 8.83 -4.13
C THR A 183 -0.08 10.35 -4.10
N ARG A 184 0.47 10.99 -3.07
CA ARG A 184 0.51 12.46 -2.97
C ARG A 184 1.73 12.93 -2.20
N VAL A 185 2.31 14.01 -2.69
CA VAL A 185 3.35 14.78 -2.00
C VAL A 185 2.91 16.24 -1.99
N THR A 186 2.95 16.88 -0.83
CA THR A 186 2.73 18.32 -0.70
C THR A 186 3.95 18.97 -0.06
N HIS A 187 4.27 20.18 -0.51
CA HIS A 187 5.34 20.99 0.07
C HIS A 187 4.70 22.22 0.70
N GLU A 188 4.82 22.34 2.01
CA GLU A 188 4.29 23.45 2.79
C GLU A 188 5.43 24.08 3.61
N ASP A 189 5.16 25.21 4.27
CA ASP A 189 6.15 25.89 5.13
C ASP A 189 6.66 24.98 6.26
N GLY A 190 5.88 23.95 6.65
CA GLY A 190 6.24 22.94 7.64
C GLY A 190 7.09 21.78 7.11
N GLY A 191 7.40 21.75 5.81
CA GLY A 191 8.16 20.69 5.15
C GLY A 191 7.34 19.88 4.13
N THR A 192 7.92 18.76 3.71
CA THR A 192 7.29 17.84 2.75
C THR A 192 6.41 16.83 3.47
N GLN A 193 5.12 16.79 3.13
CA GLN A 193 4.18 15.78 3.59
C GLN A 193 4.00 14.72 2.50
N VAL A 194 4.08 13.45 2.89
CA VAL A 194 3.97 12.31 1.99
C VAL A 194 2.75 11.49 2.39
N TYR A 195 1.94 11.13 1.39
CA TYR A 195 0.79 10.27 1.54
C TYR A 195 0.91 9.08 0.60
N PHE A 196 0.38 7.94 1.05
CA PHE A 196 0.48 6.69 0.32
C PHE A 196 -0.85 5.96 0.23
N ALA A 197 -0.95 5.12 -0.80
CA ALA A 197 -1.93 4.05 -0.89
C ALA A 197 -1.27 2.72 -0.52
N GLY A 198 -2.06 1.80 0.02
CA GLY A 198 -1.57 0.47 0.40
C GLY A 198 -2.70 -0.45 0.83
N HIS A 199 -2.39 -1.75 0.84
CA HIS A 199 -3.21 -2.80 1.44
C HIS A 199 -2.74 -3.13 2.87
N THR A 200 -3.32 -4.17 3.49
CA THR A 200 -3.21 -4.53 4.93
C THR A 200 -3.91 -3.55 5.85
N LEU A 201 -3.70 -2.24 5.63
CA LEU A 201 -4.63 -1.19 6.04
C LEU A 201 -4.99 -0.38 4.81
N ASP A 202 -6.11 -0.75 4.18
CA ASP A 202 -6.62 -0.17 2.94
C ASP A 202 -6.68 1.35 3.06
N SER A 203 -5.92 2.03 2.20
CA SER A 203 -5.90 3.47 2.12
C SER A 203 -5.46 3.95 0.73
N ASP A 204 -5.91 5.14 0.35
CA ASP A 204 -5.56 5.82 -0.90
C ASP A 204 -4.63 7.04 -0.68
N TYR A 205 -4.76 7.72 0.47
CA TYR A 205 -3.94 8.87 0.87
C TYR A 205 -3.63 8.89 2.37
N ARG A 206 -3.19 7.76 2.93
CA ARG A 206 -2.77 7.71 4.35
C ARG A 206 -1.50 8.54 4.55
N SER A 207 -1.48 9.35 5.60
CA SER A 207 -0.30 10.15 5.96
C SER A 207 0.83 9.26 6.48
N VAL A 208 2.04 9.43 5.93
CA VAL A 208 3.25 8.78 6.47
C VAL A 208 3.47 9.20 7.92
N ASP A 209 3.28 10.47 8.25
CA ASP A 209 3.55 11.00 9.58
C ASP A 209 2.59 10.40 10.61
N THR A 210 1.30 10.30 10.28
CA THR A 210 0.32 9.59 11.13
C THR A 210 0.72 8.12 11.28
N ALA A 211 1.16 7.47 10.20
CA ALA A 211 1.55 6.06 10.25
C ALA A 211 2.71 5.81 11.23
N ILE A 212 3.74 6.66 11.27
CA ILE A 212 4.94 6.46 12.12
C ILE A 212 4.87 7.14 13.49
N THR A 213 3.93 8.07 13.72
CA THR A 213 3.82 8.79 15.01
C THR A 213 2.60 8.42 15.82
N GLU A 214 1.50 8.00 15.18
CA GLU A 214 0.24 7.66 15.84
C GLU A 214 -0.08 6.17 15.72
N ASP A 215 -0.06 5.61 14.51
CA ASP A 215 -0.45 4.21 14.27
C ASP A 215 0.64 3.23 14.73
N HIS A 216 1.90 3.54 14.41
CA HIS A 216 3.11 2.80 14.81
C HIS A 216 4.14 3.75 15.43
N PRO A 217 3.91 4.25 16.66
CA PRO A 217 4.77 5.27 17.27
C PRO A 217 6.23 4.81 17.36
N GLY A 218 7.10 5.52 16.64
CA GLY A 218 8.54 5.24 16.60
C GLY A 218 8.98 4.31 15.46
N GLY A 219 8.08 3.96 14.53
CA GLY A 219 8.45 3.27 13.30
C GLY A 219 9.37 4.12 12.41
N ALA A 220 10.19 3.46 11.60
CA ALA A 220 11.05 4.12 10.62
C ALA A 220 10.43 4.04 9.21
N VAL A 221 10.70 5.06 8.39
CA VAL A 221 10.23 5.13 7.00
C VAL A 221 11.41 5.33 6.05
N TYR A 222 11.30 4.69 4.89
CA TYR A 222 12.27 4.73 3.80
C TYR A 222 11.52 4.84 2.48
N TYR A 223 12.21 5.33 1.45
CA TYR A 223 11.62 5.46 0.13
C TYR A 223 12.52 4.87 -0.94
N TRP A 224 11.89 4.49 -2.04
CA TRP A 224 12.54 4.19 -3.30
C TRP A 224 12.06 5.21 -4.32
N HIS A 225 12.96 6.10 -4.72
CA HIS A 225 12.70 6.97 -5.85
C HIS A 225 12.74 6.16 -7.14
N ILE A 226 11.59 6.01 -7.79
CA ILE A 226 11.46 5.14 -8.97
C ILE A 226 11.86 5.91 -10.21
N ALA A 227 12.78 5.33 -11.00
CA ALA A 227 13.25 5.93 -12.25
C ALA A 227 12.08 6.27 -13.20
N SER A 228 12.27 7.35 -13.94
CA SER A 228 11.26 7.95 -14.83
C SER A 228 10.91 7.07 -16.03
#